data_AF-R7AS06-F1
#
_entry.id   AF-R7AS06-F1
#
_cell.length_a   1.000
_cell.length_b   1.000
_cell.length_c   1.000
_cell.angle_alpha   90.00
_cell.angle_beta   90.00
_cell.angle_gamma   90.00
#
_symmetry.space_group_name_H-M   'P 1'
#
loop_
_entity.id
_entity.type
_entity.pdbx_description
1 polymer ?
#
loop_
_entity_poly.entity_id
_entity_poly.type
_entity_poly.pdbx_seq_one_letter_code
_entity_poly.pdbx_strand_id
1 'polypeptide(L)'
;MILYHGSFLDIAQPDLVHSRPNVDFGRGFYVTPLYEQAAKWCGKFKRRGKDMTDYDLVLGGVANDKVFNTVELFFDGLIDKAEAINRLRYEKPNMQICFRTEKALSLLHFEGSERL
;
A
#
# COMPACT_ATOMS: atom_id res chain seq x y z
N MET A 1 -1.98 8.18 -16.54
CA MET A 1 -1.42 6.89 -16.06
C MET A 1 -2.58 6.05 -15.54
N ILE A 2 -2.52 4.72 -15.64
CA ILE A 2 -3.55 3.85 -15.05
C ILE A 2 -3.13 3.48 -13.62
N LEU A 3 -4.07 3.57 -12.69
CA LEU A 3 -3.90 3.25 -11.28
C LEU A 3 -4.95 2.20 -10.90
N TYR A 4 -4.55 1.23 -10.10
CA TYR A 4 -5.39 0.11 -9.69
C TYR A 4 -5.71 0.18 -8.21
N HIS A 5 -6.96 -0.10 -7.86
CA HIS A 5 -7.43 -0.32 -6.51
C HIS A 5 -7.92 -1.76 -6.39
N GLY A 6 -7.49 -2.47 -5.35
CA GLY A 6 -7.98 -3.80 -5.04
C GLY A 6 -8.98 -3.74 -3.89
N SER A 7 -10.18 -4.26 -4.13
CA SER A 7 -11.29 -4.30 -3.17
C SER A 7 -12.11 -5.56 -3.36
N PHE A 8 -12.93 -5.89 -2.36
CA PHE A 8 -13.95 -6.94 -2.45
C PHE A 8 -15.25 -6.45 -3.10
N LEU A 9 -15.36 -5.15 -3.39
CA LEU A 9 -16.50 -4.52 -4.05
C LEU A 9 -16.04 -3.58 -5.17
N ASP A 10 -16.90 -3.40 -6.18
CA ASP A 10 -16.71 -2.43 -7.25
C ASP A 10 -16.84 -1.00 -6.68
N ILE A 11 -15.82 -0.16 -6.85
CA ILE A 11 -15.78 1.22 -6.36
C ILE A 11 -15.65 2.15 -7.57
N ALA A 12 -16.79 2.68 -8.03
CA ALA A 12 -16.83 3.67 -9.11
C ALA A 12 -16.51 5.09 -8.61
N GLN A 13 -16.82 5.39 -7.34
CA GLN A 13 -16.57 6.68 -6.72
C GLN A 13 -15.73 6.47 -5.46
N PRO A 14 -14.43 6.79 -5.49
CA PRO A 14 -13.58 6.65 -4.32
C PRO A 14 -13.95 7.69 -3.27
N ASP A 15 -13.87 7.30 -2.00
CA ASP A 15 -14.12 8.18 -0.86
C ASP A 15 -13.11 7.97 0.25
N LEU A 16 -13.06 8.93 1.19
CA LEU A 16 -12.21 8.84 2.37
C LEU A 16 -12.91 8.16 3.55
N VAL A 17 -14.24 8.05 3.54
CA VAL A 17 -15.08 7.58 4.67
C VAL A 17 -14.83 6.12 4.98
N HIS A 18 -14.71 5.27 3.96
CA HIS A 18 -14.49 3.83 4.12
C HIS A 18 -13.02 3.48 4.34
N SER A 19 -12.14 4.48 4.32
CA SER A 19 -10.75 4.28 4.70
C SER A 19 -10.62 4.07 6.20
N ARG A 20 -10.09 2.92 6.55
CA ARG A 20 -9.77 2.53 7.93
C ARG A 20 -8.73 3.50 8.55
N PRO A 21 -8.66 3.66 9.89
CA PRO A 21 -7.88 4.71 10.57
C PRO A 21 -6.33 4.55 10.61
N ASN A 22 -5.77 3.42 11.09
CA ASN A 22 -4.31 3.25 11.28
C ASN A 22 -3.42 2.75 10.08
N VAL A 23 -3.65 3.00 8.78
CA VAL A 23 -2.80 2.45 7.65
C VAL A 23 -1.50 3.20 7.45
N ASP A 24 -0.55 2.54 6.76
CA ASP A 24 0.82 3.00 6.53
C ASP A 24 0.92 4.47 6.11
N PHE A 25 -0.01 4.98 5.29
CA PHE A 25 -0.08 6.39 4.86
C PHE A 25 -1.28 7.16 5.41
N GLY A 26 -1.90 6.67 6.49
CA GLY A 26 -3.04 7.29 7.14
C GLY A 26 -4.37 7.12 6.37
N ARG A 27 -5.42 7.79 6.83
CA ARG A 27 -6.73 7.70 6.18
C ARG A 27 -6.66 8.24 4.74
N GLY A 28 -7.11 7.45 3.78
CA GLY A 28 -7.17 7.82 2.37
C GLY A 28 -7.62 6.71 1.43
N PHE A 29 -7.77 7.03 0.15
CA PHE A 29 -8.01 6.05 -0.90
C PHE A 29 -6.69 5.59 -1.51
N TYR A 30 -6.52 4.28 -1.61
CA TYR A 30 -5.23 3.67 -1.89
C TYR A 30 -5.19 3.04 -3.27
N VAL A 31 -4.18 3.39 -4.05
CA VAL A 31 -3.97 2.86 -5.40
C VAL A 31 -2.52 2.50 -5.64
N THR A 32 -2.26 1.77 -6.71
CA THR A 32 -0.90 1.42 -7.16
C THR A 32 -0.87 1.32 -8.68
N PRO A 33 0.24 1.68 -9.35
CA PRO A 33 0.40 1.38 -10.78
C PRO A 33 0.69 -0.11 -11.04
N LEU A 34 0.89 -0.93 -10.00
CA LEU A 34 1.25 -2.33 -10.10
C LEU A 34 0.01 -3.23 -10.00
N TYR A 35 -0.49 -3.69 -11.15
CA TYR A 35 -1.68 -4.52 -11.24
C TYR A 35 -1.66 -5.76 -10.33
N GLU A 36 -0.59 -6.56 -10.40
CA GLU A 36 -0.42 -7.76 -9.56
C GLU A 36 -0.45 -7.45 -8.05
N GLN A 37 -0.05 -6.24 -7.66
CA GLN A 37 -0.11 -5.81 -6.26
C GLN A 37 -1.54 -5.47 -5.85
N ALA A 38 -2.29 -4.76 -6.69
CA ALA A 38 -3.70 -4.47 -6.46
C ALA A 38 -4.54 -5.76 -6.37
N ALA A 39 -4.30 -6.72 -7.26
CA ALA A 39 -4.96 -8.04 -7.22
C ALA A 39 -4.76 -8.77 -5.87
N LYS A 40 -3.57 -8.65 -5.27
CA LYS A 40 -3.28 -9.24 -3.94
C LYS A 40 -4.02 -8.55 -2.80
N TRP A 41 -4.44 -7.30 -2.97
CA TRP A 41 -5.23 -6.58 -1.96
C TRP A 41 -6.66 -7.11 -1.84
N CYS A 42 -7.23 -7.67 -2.91
CA CYS A 42 -8.59 -8.23 -2.91
C CYS A 42 -8.78 -9.35 -1.87
N GLY A 43 -7.71 -10.04 -1.48
CA GLY A 43 -7.75 -11.17 -0.53
C GLY A 43 -7.00 -10.96 0.79
N LYS A 44 -6.46 -9.76 1.07
CA LYS A 44 -5.60 -9.55 2.26
C LYS A 44 -5.99 -8.32 3.06
N PHE A 45 -6.19 -8.53 4.36
CA PHE A 45 -6.28 -7.46 5.34
C PHE A 45 -4.95 -7.32 6.08
N LYS A 46 -4.28 -6.16 5.96
CA LYS A 46 -3.10 -5.85 6.78
C LYS A 46 -3.32 -4.71 7.77
N ARG A 47 -2.57 -4.79 8.86
CA ARG A 47 -2.56 -3.96 10.07
C ARG A 47 -1.08 -3.55 10.37
N ARG A 48 -0.63 -2.35 10.80
CA ARG A 48 -1.02 -0.93 10.60
C ARG A 48 -0.06 -0.01 11.41
N GLY A 49 0.70 0.89 10.76
CA GLY A 49 1.36 2.06 11.39
C GLY A 49 0.64 3.36 11.01
N LYS A 50 0.74 4.44 11.80
CA LYS A 50 -0.03 5.68 11.55
C LYS A 50 0.87 6.80 11.01
N ASP A 51 0.71 7.14 9.74
CA ASP A 51 1.20 8.42 9.22
C ASP A 51 0.34 9.57 9.79
N MET A 52 1.01 10.63 10.26
CA MET A 52 0.44 11.80 10.92
C MET A 52 0.66 13.10 10.12
N THR A 53 1.27 13.01 8.94
CA THR A 53 1.48 14.17 8.04
C THR A 53 0.16 14.73 7.54
N ASP A 54 0.15 15.89 6.89
CA ASP A 54 -1.05 16.58 6.36
C ASP A 54 -1.05 16.74 4.83
N TYR A 55 -0.24 15.96 4.11
CA TYR A 55 -0.17 15.98 2.65
C TYR A 55 -1.47 15.49 1.96
N ASP A 56 -1.77 16.09 0.80
CA ASP A 56 -2.88 15.70 -0.08
C ASP A 56 -2.67 14.30 -0.72
N LEU A 57 -1.42 13.98 -1.07
CA LEU A 57 -1.01 12.76 -1.75
C LEU A 57 0.29 12.22 -1.13
N VAL A 58 0.30 10.95 -0.73
CA VAL A 58 1.49 10.26 -0.18
C VAL A 58 1.87 9.11 -1.09
N LEU A 59 3.13 9.06 -1.52
CA LEU A 59 3.68 7.99 -2.34
C LEU A 59 4.83 7.34 -1.60
N GLY A 60 4.85 6.01 -1.55
CA GLY A 60 5.93 5.31 -0.86
C GLY A 60 5.96 3.83 -1.13
N GLY A 61 7.10 3.23 -0.77
CA GLY A 61 7.24 1.79 -0.74
C GLY A 61 6.54 1.19 0.47
N VAL A 62 5.95 0.00 0.31
CA VAL A 62 5.29 -0.72 1.41
C VAL A 62 6.05 -2.00 1.69
N ALA A 63 6.53 -2.17 2.92
CA ALA A 63 7.15 -3.41 3.34
C ALA A 63 6.12 -4.55 3.30
N ASN A 64 6.45 -5.65 2.63
CA ASN A 64 5.70 -6.88 2.79
C ASN A 64 6.15 -7.61 4.08
N ASP A 65 5.49 -8.72 4.41
CA ASP A 65 5.78 -9.44 5.67
C ASP A 65 7.21 -10.00 5.69
N LYS A 66 7.76 -10.34 4.51
CA LYS A 66 9.13 -10.85 4.40
C LYS A 66 10.17 -9.77 4.65
N VAL A 67 9.96 -8.57 4.09
CA VAL A 67 10.81 -7.40 4.36
C VAL A 67 10.78 -7.08 5.84
N PHE A 68 9.59 -6.97 6.42
CA PHE A 68 9.43 -6.65 7.84
C PHE A 68 10.09 -7.69 8.74
N ASN A 69 9.80 -8.98 8.53
CA ASN A 69 10.41 -10.07 9.28
C ASN A 69 11.94 -10.10 9.14
N THR A 70 12.48 -9.82 7.95
CA THR A 70 13.94 -9.77 7.76
C THR A 70 14.57 -8.64 8.56
N VAL A 71 13.91 -7.48 8.61
CA VAL A 71 14.36 -6.33 9.39
C VAL A 71 14.31 -6.63 10.89
N GLU A 72 13.23 -7.25 11.39
CA GLU A 72 13.12 -7.67 12.80
C GLU A 72 14.22 -8.67 13.18
N LEU A 73 14.41 -9.72 12.39
CA LEU A 73 15.47 -10.71 12.64
C LEU A 73 16.87 -10.07 12.74
N PHE A 74 17.13 -9.04 11.95
CA PHE A 74 18.40 -8.31 12.01
C PHE A 74 18.52 -7.47 13.29
N PHE A 75 17.49 -6.72 13.66
CA PHE A 75 17.51 -5.91 14.88
C PHE A 75 17.52 -6.74 16.17
N ASP A 76 16.92 -7.94 16.14
CA ASP A 76 16.96 -8.90 17.24
C ASP A 76 18.31 -9.66 17.31
N GLY A 77 19.22 -9.43 16.37
CA GLY A 77 20.53 -10.09 16.32
C GLY A 77 20.48 -11.56 15.90
N LEU A 78 19.37 -12.03 15.35
CA LEU A 78 19.16 -13.41 14.89
C LEU A 78 19.78 -13.69 13.51
N ILE A 79 20.00 -12.64 12.71
CA ILE A 79 20.75 -12.70 11.45
C ILE A 79 21.74 -11.54 11.37
N ASP A 80 22.84 -11.72 10.62
CA ASP A 80 23.79 -10.64 10.36
C ASP A 80 23.34 -9.74 9.19
N LYS A 81 24.11 -8.67 8.99
CA LYS A 81 23.86 -7.70 7.91
C LYS A 81 23.94 -8.33 6.51
N ALA A 82 24.85 -9.29 6.31
CA ALA A 82 25.04 -9.90 4.99
C ALA A 82 23.85 -10.78 4.62
N GLU A 83 23.35 -11.56 5.58
CA GLU A 83 22.14 -12.38 5.43
C GLU A 83 20.90 -11.51 5.23
N ALA A 84 20.75 -10.42 5.99
CA ALA A 84 19.65 -9.47 5.79
C ALA A 84 19.62 -8.90 4.36
N ILE A 85 20.78 -8.45 3.85
CA ILE A 85 20.90 -7.94 2.47
C ILE A 85 20.58 -9.03 1.43
N ASN A 86 21.06 -10.25 1.64
CA ASN A 86 20.79 -11.37 0.74
C ASN A 86 19.31 -11.75 0.69
N ARG A 87 18.58 -11.63 1.80
CA ARG A 87 17.12 -11.83 1.80
C ARG A 87 16.39 -10.68 1.09
N LEU A 88 16.76 -9.44 1.40
CA LEU A 88 16.08 -8.25 0.88
C LEU A 88 16.30 -8.04 -0.62
N ARG A 89 17.44 -8.45 -1.20
CA ARG A 89 17.75 -8.22 -2.63
C ARG A 89 16.78 -8.88 -3.61
N TYR A 90 16.05 -9.90 -3.17
CA TYR A 90 15.07 -10.62 -4.00
C TYR A 90 13.64 -10.10 -3.84
N GLU A 91 13.43 -9.14 -2.93
CA GLU A 91 12.12 -8.56 -2.71
C GLU A 91 11.78 -7.57 -3.82
N LYS A 92 10.62 -7.77 -4.44
CA LYS A 92 10.13 -6.87 -5.49
C LYS A 92 9.69 -5.54 -4.87
N PRO A 93 9.91 -4.39 -5.55
CA PRO A 93 9.37 -3.12 -5.13
C PRO A 93 7.85 -3.21 -5.00
N ASN A 94 7.33 -2.86 -3.82
CA ASN A 94 5.92 -2.56 -3.66
C ASN A 94 5.79 -1.04 -3.63
N MET A 95 4.79 -0.51 -4.31
CA MET A 95 4.55 0.92 -4.36
C MET A 95 3.09 1.19 -4.09
N GLN A 96 2.80 2.19 -3.27
CA GLN A 96 1.44 2.58 -2.96
C GLN A 96 1.33 4.11 -2.97
N ILE A 97 0.19 4.56 -3.45
CA ILE A 97 -0.21 5.96 -3.52
C ILE A 97 -1.47 6.10 -2.67
N CYS A 98 -1.48 7.06 -1.75
CA CYS A 98 -2.61 7.36 -0.88
C CYS A 98 -3.13 8.77 -1.18
N PHE A 99 -4.38 8.84 -1.62
CA PHE A 99 -5.14 10.08 -1.82
C PHE A 99 -5.87 10.42 -0.52
N ARG A 100 -5.57 11.59 0.05
CA ARG A 100 -5.97 11.91 1.42
C ARG A 100 -6.99 13.03 1.56
N THR A 101 -7.25 13.76 0.47
CA THR A 101 -8.21 14.87 0.45
C THR A 101 -9.17 14.72 -0.73
N GLU A 102 -10.36 15.29 -0.60
CA GLU A 102 -11.36 15.34 -1.68
C GLU A 102 -10.80 16.02 -2.94
N LYS A 103 -9.96 17.05 -2.73
CA LYS A 103 -9.22 17.72 -3.82
C LYS A 103 -8.34 16.72 -4.58
N ALA A 104 -7.55 15.90 -3.88
CA ALA A 104 -6.74 14.89 -4.52
C ALA A 104 -7.59 13.81 -5.22
N LEU A 105 -8.66 13.34 -4.56
CA LEU A 105 -9.57 12.34 -5.12
C LEU A 105 -10.23 12.82 -6.41
N SER A 106 -10.56 14.11 -6.52
CA SER A 106 -11.17 14.69 -7.72
C SER A 106 -10.27 14.61 -8.97
N LEU A 107 -8.98 14.31 -8.81
CA LEU A 107 -8.05 14.08 -9.92
C LEU A 107 -8.14 12.66 -10.51
N LEU A 108 -8.88 11.75 -9.85
CA LEU A 108 -9.12 10.40 -10.34
C LEU A 108 -10.33 10.39 -11.26
N HIS A 109 -10.19 9.69 -12.39
CA HIS A 109 -11.28 9.36 -13.29
C HIS A 109 -11.47 7.83 -13.27
N PHE A 110 -12.69 7.38 -13.05
CA PHE A 110 -13.00 5.95 -13.08
C PHE A 110 -13.00 5.45 -14.52
N GLU A 111 -12.14 4.48 -14.80
CA GLU A 111 -12.02 3.89 -16.14
C GLU A 111 -12.84 2.60 -16.29
N GLY A 112 -12.94 1.80 -15.22
CA GLY A 112 -13.64 0.51 -15.24
C GLY A 112 -13.28 -0.37 -14.04
N SER A 113 -13.95 -1.52 -13.93
CA SER A 113 -13.63 -2.55 -12.95
C SER A 113 -13.69 -3.95 -13.57
N GLU A 114 -13.00 -4.90 -12.93
CA GLU A 114 -12.98 -6.30 -13.33
C GLU A 114 -13.05 -7.20 -12.10
N ARG A 115 -13.52 -8.43 -12.30
CA ARG A 115 -13.56 -9.46 -11.25
C ARG A 115 -12.49 -10.50 -11.52
N LEU A 116 -11.68 -10.77 -10.49
CA LEU A 116 -10.60 -11.75 -10.48
C LEU A 116 -11.10 -13.14 -10.06
#